data_AF-A0A7W9GMZ0-F1
#
_entry.id   AF-A0A7W9GMZ0-F1
#
_cell.length_a   1.000
_cell.length_b   1.000
_cell.length_c   1.000
_cell.angle_alpha   90.00
_cell.angle_beta   90.00
_cell.angle_gamma   90.00
#
_symmetry.space_group_name_H-M   'P 1'
#
loop_
_entity.id
_entity.type
_entity.pdbx_description
1 polymer ?
#
loop_
_entity_poly.entity_id
_entity_poly.type
_entity_poly.pdbx_seq_one_letter_code
_entity_poly.pdbx_strand_id
1 'polypeptide(L)'
;MRSAARLAGTAALTAVAALWAGAAPAAADEADVERYLDEVAVELAEPGVWIDPDAGGIIGDVEAAQLDDAAAEAPGNGMRIAVVPAWKLDPEGQERLFGRTLLYEGEELASQMYDRVGVDGVYAVMSVADSSYDGRGLFAVQHSEEGPTYYVEDAIDQAVDCCAPNYGPMIDRFIERSSDVDHPLYRDAAPWAAGAAGISGGWWGATALSARRRRRTEEQRHLDVVRPLLTEEVIELSDRVSDLPTTSDVTQAALTKEILDTVEKARHRLDATKTDGDVQAVTTLLGTARYKIACLEALQQGRPVPEPTPPCFFDPRHGPSTQRRQWSPAGGVQREVPVCDQDAARLDAGEAPAARQAGSRSYWEGGEDLVAYIEGYWNGSAGSTGSWRFPHDDHARARGSLWSRWDSRRPRARLASMGRSLSKAASSAMTSSGDGSSGSGSGGGWGGGSSSGRSRRRSFGGGSSRRSSRRSGGGRRF
;
A
#
# COMPACT_ATOMS: atom_id res chain seq x y z
N MET A 1 45.00 32.67 118.29
CA MET A 1 44.17 33.84 118.64
C MET A 1 43.18 34.06 117.50
N ARG A 2 41.86 34.04 117.80
CA ARG A 2 40.71 34.74 117.14
C ARG A 2 40.61 34.67 115.59
N SER A 3 39.50 34.39 114.91
CA SER A 3 38.09 34.10 115.20
C SER A 3 37.51 33.59 113.86
N ALA A 4 36.75 32.49 113.86
CA ALA A 4 35.33 32.41 113.49
C ALA A 4 34.83 33.28 112.31
N ALA A 5 34.41 32.63 111.22
CA ALA A 5 33.10 32.89 110.58
C ALA A 5 32.69 31.71 109.67
N ARG A 6 31.48 31.20 109.95
CA ARG A 6 30.64 30.27 109.18
C ARG A 6 30.17 30.98 107.87
N LEU A 7 29.63 30.38 106.79
CA LEU A 7 28.67 29.27 106.60
C LEU A 7 28.47 29.05 105.07
N ALA A 8 28.08 27.82 104.72
CA ALA A 8 27.15 27.42 103.63
C ALA A 8 27.57 27.47 102.14
N GLY A 9 27.29 26.36 101.44
CA GLY A 9 27.05 26.36 99.99
C GLY A 9 27.54 25.13 99.24
N THR A 10 26.88 24.00 99.40
CA THR A 10 26.97 22.81 98.53
C THR A 10 26.59 23.13 97.08
N ALA A 11 27.31 22.60 96.08
CA ALA A 11 26.78 21.69 95.05
C ALA A 11 27.69 21.55 93.80
N ALA A 12 27.80 20.29 93.36
CA ALA A 12 27.89 19.78 91.98
C ALA A 12 29.20 19.91 91.17
N LEU A 13 29.78 18.73 90.95
CA LEU A 13 30.74 18.33 89.91
C LEU A 13 30.38 18.80 88.49
N THR A 14 31.39 19.09 87.67
CA THR A 14 31.52 18.51 86.31
C THR A 14 32.92 18.77 85.74
N ALA A 15 33.52 17.71 85.21
CA ALA A 15 34.86 17.69 84.66
C ALA A 15 34.93 18.41 83.31
N VAL A 16 35.94 19.27 83.13
CA VAL A 16 36.26 19.92 81.86
C VAL A 16 37.15 18.97 81.05
N ALA A 17 36.62 18.43 79.96
CA ALA A 17 37.41 17.83 78.89
C ALA A 17 37.43 18.81 77.71
N ALA A 18 38.59 19.41 77.46
CA ALA A 18 38.85 20.20 76.27
C ALA A 18 39.11 19.25 75.09
N LEU A 19 38.30 19.33 74.05
CA LEU A 19 38.54 18.69 72.75
C LEU A 19 38.56 19.78 71.69
N TRP A 20 39.75 19.99 71.11
CA TRP A 20 39.98 20.72 69.88
C TRP A 20 39.22 20.02 68.74
N ALA A 21 38.24 20.71 68.14
CA ALA A 21 37.67 20.31 66.87
C ALA A 21 38.49 20.96 65.75
N GLY A 22 39.31 20.16 65.06
CA GLY A 22 39.78 20.52 63.72
C GLY A 22 38.61 20.40 62.76
N ALA A 23 38.28 21.49 62.06
CA ALA A 23 37.31 21.49 60.99
C ALA A 23 37.89 20.75 59.78
N ALA A 24 37.23 19.67 59.35
CA ALA A 24 37.36 19.12 58.00
C ALA A 24 36.38 19.86 57.07
N PRO A 25 36.69 20.05 55.77
CA PRO A 25 35.78 20.71 54.83
C PRO A 25 34.55 19.82 54.55
N ALA A 26 33.38 20.46 54.39
CA ALA A 26 32.12 19.79 54.08
C ALA A 26 32.12 19.27 52.63
N ALA A 27 31.51 18.10 52.42
CA ALA A 27 31.19 17.55 51.11
C ALA A 27 30.31 18.55 50.30
N ALA A 28 30.49 18.60 48.98
CA ALA A 28 29.63 19.37 48.09
C ALA A 28 28.18 18.86 48.22
N ASP A 29 27.20 19.74 48.34
CA ASP A 29 25.76 19.39 48.39
C ASP A 29 25.13 19.56 46.99
N GLU A 30 23.93 19.02 46.76
CA GLU A 30 23.15 19.21 45.52
C GLU A 30 23.02 20.70 45.14
N ALA A 31 22.88 21.56 46.17
CA ALA A 31 22.83 23.01 46.03
C ALA A 31 24.13 23.64 45.47
N ASP A 32 25.27 22.99 45.60
CA ASP A 32 26.54 23.46 45.04
C ASP A 32 26.63 23.16 43.54
N VAL A 33 26.15 21.99 43.12
CA VAL A 33 26.05 21.64 41.69
C VAL A 33 25.04 22.55 41.01
N GLU A 34 23.87 22.80 41.61
CA GLU A 34 22.88 23.74 41.05
C GLU A 34 23.45 25.16 40.89
N ARG A 35 24.20 25.66 41.90
CA ARG A 35 24.86 26.96 41.83
C ARG A 35 25.91 27.01 40.72
N TYR A 36 26.69 25.94 40.55
CA TYR A 36 27.65 25.83 39.47
C TYR A 36 26.96 25.85 38.10
N LEU A 37 25.86 25.13 37.92
CA LEU A 37 25.08 25.16 36.68
C LEU A 37 24.48 26.54 36.38
N ASP A 38 24.14 27.32 37.40
CA ASP A 38 23.75 28.74 37.23
C ASP A 38 24.91 29.60 36.72
N GLU A 39 26.14 29.37 37.21
CA GLU A 39 27.35 30.05 36.71
C GLU A 39 27.64 29.68 35.25
N VAL A 40 27.58 28.38 34.91
CA VAL A 40 27.75 27.92 33.52
C VAL A 40 26.70 28.53 32.60
N ALA A 41 25.44 28.64 33.05
CA ALA A 41 24.38 29.23 32.26
C ALA A 41 24.61 30.73 31.96
N VAL A 42 25.24 31.48 32.87
CA VAL A 42 25.59 32.90 32.62
C VAL A 42 26.59 33.00 31.47
N GLU A 43 27.57 32.10 31.43
CA GLU A 43 28.58 32.06 30.36
C GLU A 43 27.97 31.59 29.02
N LEU A 44 26.96 30.72 29.06
CA LEU A 44 26.20 30.28 27.88
C LEU A 44 25.08 31.25 27.45
N ALA A 45 25.02 32.47 27.99
CA ALA A 45 24.02 33.46 27.57
C ALA A 45 24.16 33.80 26.06
N GLU A 46 25.40 33.95 25.61
CA GLU A 46 25.76 34.10 24.19
C GLU A 46 26.07 32.72 23.58
N PRO A 47 25.76 32.49 22.28
CA PRO A 47 26.13 31.26 21.61
C PRO A 47 27.65 31.18 21.42
N GLY A 48 28.20 29.97 21.52
CA GLY A 48 29.64 29.73 21.52
C GLY A 48 30.01 28.46 22.28
N VAL A 49 31.32 28.26 22.44
CA VAL A 49 31.92 27.19 23.23
C VAL A 49 32.59 27.80 24.45
N TRP A 50 32.03 27.53 25.62
CA TRP A 50 32.64 27.89 26.89
C TRP A 50 33.37 26.70 27.51
N ILE A 51 34.60 26.93 27.97
CA ILE A 51 35.44 25.91 28.62
C ILE A 51 35.71 26.36 30.05
N ASP A 52 35.32 25.53 31.02
CA ASP A 52 35.60 25.80 32.42
C ASP A 52 37.11 25.88 32.68
N PRO A 53 37.61 26.87 33.44
CA PRO A 53 39.04 27.02 33.73
C PRO A 53 39.69 25.77 34.34
N ASP A 54 38.95 24.97 35.13
CA ASP A 54 39.43 23.72 35.73
C ASP A 54 39.42 22.53 34.75
N ALA A 55 38.79 22.69 33.58
CA ALA A 55 38.93 21.82 32.41
C ALA A 55 39.91 22.39 31.35
N GLY A 56 40.57 23.50 31.66
CA GLY A 56 41.51 24.18 30.77
C GLY A 56 42.71 23.32 30.38
N GLY A 57 43.22 23.54 29.16
CA GLY A 57 44.40 22.85 28.62
C GLY A 57 44.13 21.51 27.92
N ILE A 58 42.85 21.10 27.81
CA ILE A 58 42.43 19.89 27.08
C ILE A 58 42.20 20.18 25.59
N ILE A 59 41.81 21.41 25.28
CA ILE A 59 41.70 21.98 23.93
C ILE A 59 42.69 23.15 23.87
N GLY A 60 43.41 23.30 22.76
CA GLY A 60 44.35 24.41 22.60
C GLY A 60 43.62 25.73 22.37
N ASP A 61 44.16 26.86 22.85
CA ASP A 61 43.50 28.18 22.79
C ASP A 61 43.03 28.58 21.38
N VAL A 62 43.83 28.25 20.36
CA VAL A 62 43.51 28.55 18.95
C VAL A 62 42.35 27.68 18.44
N GLU A 63 42.31 26.40 18.83
CA GLU A 63 41.25 25.47 18.46
C GLU A 63 39.96 25.83 19.21
N ALA A 64 40.05 26.18 20.49
CA ALA A 64 38.92 26.64 21.29
C ALA A 64 38.25 27.88 20.67
N ALA A 65 39.03 28.87 20.22
CA ALA A 65 38.50 30.05 19.54
C ALA A 65 37.81 29.71 18.20
N GLN A 66 38.36 28.77 17.42
CA GLN A 66 37.74 28.34 16.17
C GLN A 66 36.42 27.61 16.39
N LEU A 67 36.35 26.76 17.43
CA LEU A 67 35.14 26.04 17.79
C LEU A 67 34.08 26.99 18.35
N ASP A 68 34.49 28.00 19.12
CA ASP A 68 33.62 29.06 19.62
C ASP A 68 32.96 29.85 18.47
N ASP A 69 33.77 30.34 17.53
CA ASP A 69 33.27 31.01 16.31
C ASP A 69 32.32 30.10 15.51
N ALA A 70 32.69 28.83 15.30
CA ALA A 70 31.88 27.87 14.56
C ALA A 70 30.53 27.58 15.24
N ALA A 71 30.51 27.48 16.58
CA ALA A 71 29.29 27.31 17.36
C ALA A 71 28.42 28.57 17.33
N ALA A 72 29.03 29.76 17.44
CA ALA A 72 28.32 31.03 17.39
C ALA A 72 27.66 31.30 16.03
N GLU A 73 28.34 30.95 14.93
CA GLU A 73 27.85 31.12 13.55
C GLU A 73 26.84 30.05 13.10
N ALA A 74 26.65 29.00 13.90
CA ALA A 74 25.77 27.89 13.56
C ALA A 74 24.28 28.31 13.41
N PRO A 75 23.50 27.63 12.56
CA PRO A 75 22.14 28.02 12.26
C PRO A 75 21.20 27.83 13.47
N GLY A 76 20.21 28.71 13.62
CA GLY A 76 19.20 28.61 14.70
C GLY A 76 19.60 29.24 16.03
N ASN A 77 20.13 30.48 15.98
CA ASN A 77 20.61 31.28 17.11
C ASN A 77 21.93 30.81 17.74
N GLY A 78 22.76 30.12 16.95
CA GLY A 78 24.02 29.54 17.39
C GLY A 78 23.84 28.38 18.37
N MET A 79 24.92 27.65 18.60
CA MET A 79 25.00 26.54 19.54
C MET A 79 25.65 27.01 20.84
N ARG A 80 25.21 26.48 21.97
CA ARG A 80 25.75 26.79 23.31
C ARG A 80 26.37 25.53 23.88
N ILE A 81 27.69 25.48 23.90
CA ILE A 81 28.44 24.28 24.28
C ILE A 81 29.26 24.59 25.52
N ALA A 82 29.06 23.84 26.61
CA ALA A 82 29.88 23.93 27.80
C ALA A 82 30.78 22.71 27.96
N VAL A 83 32.08 22.93 28.17
CA VAL A 83 33.05 21.89 28.52
C VAL A 83 33.38 22.02 30.00
N VAL A 84 32.90 21.07 30.81
CA VAL A 84 32.94 21.15 32.28
C VAL A 84 33.59 19.92 32.87
N PRO A 85 34.34 20.03 33.98
CA PRO A 85 34.87 18.86 34.65
C PRO A 85 33.75 18.07 35.35
N ALA A 86 33.73 16.74 35.16
CA ALA A 86 32.65 15.89 35.68
C ALA A 86 32.52 15.91 37.22
N TRP A 87 33.58 16.26 37.95
CA TRP A 87 33.55 16.33 39.42
C TRP A 87 32.74 17.52 39.95
N LYS A 88 32.56 18.59 39.16
CA LYS A 88 31.69 19.72 39.53
C LYS A 88 30.20 19.42 39.34
N LEU A 89 29.89 18.30 38.69
CA LEU A 89 28.54 17.84 38.42
C LEU A 89 28.10 16.71 39.37
N ASP A 90 28.95 16.31 40.33
CA ASP A 90 28.73 15.19 41.24
C ASP A 90 28.34 15.73 42.64
N PRO A 91 27.08 15.52 43.09
CA PRO A 91 26.59 16.04 44.37
C PRO A 91 27.07 15.23 45.58
N GLU A 92 27.69 14.07 45.41
CA GLU A 92 28.24 13.27 46.52
C GLU A 92 29.75 13.51 46.73
N GLY A 93 30.40 14.25 45.82
CA GLY A 93 31.82 14.57 45.90
C GLY A 93 32.76 13.35 45.95
N GLN A 94 34.03 13.57 46.32
CA GLN A 94 35.10 12.55 46.33
C GLN A 94 34.91 11.42 47.39
N GLU A 95 33.77 11.33 48.08
CA GLU A 95 33.54 10.35 49.15
C GLU A 95 33.26 8.92 48.65
N ARG A 96 33.04 8.73 47.34
CA ARG A 96 32.88 7.40 46.74
C ARG A 96 34.22 6.74 46.41
N LEU A 97 34.36 5.47 46.84
CA LEU A 97 35.49 4.59 46.50
C LEU A 97 35.44 4.09 45.04
N PHE A 98 34.29 4.18 44.36
CA PHE A 98 34.09 3.71 42.98
C PHE A 98 33.04 4.54 42.23
N GLY A 99 33.43 5.17 41.12
CA GLY A 99 32.55 5.75 40.10
C GLY A 99 31.89 7.07 40.50
N ARG A 100 31.38 7.79 39.50
CA ARG A 100 30.63 9.05 39.69
C ARG A 100 29.19 8.95 39.21
N THR A 101 28.30 9.59 39.95
CA THR A 101 26.88 9.77 39.60
C THR A 101 26.66 11.26 39.41
N LEU A 102 26.38 11.70 38.19
CA LEU A 102 26.16 13.13 37.94
C LEU A 102 24.75 13.48 38.44
N LEU A 103 24.56 14.70 38.98
CA LEU A 103 23.25 15.15 39.44
C LEU A 103 22.20 15.09 38.33
N TYR A 104 22.60 15.45 37.11
CA TYR A 104 21.83 15.26 35.89
C TYR A 104 22.63 14.47 34.87
N GLU A 105 21.97 13.55 34.17
CA GLU A 105 22.58 12.71 33.13
C GLU A 105 21.75 12.72 31.85
N GLY A 106 22.39 12.39 30.73
CA GLY A 106 21.71 12.31 29.45
C GLY A 106 21.26 13.70 28.97
N GLU A 107 20.14 13.72 28.26
CA GLU A 107 19.49 14.94 27.77
C GLU A 107 19.08 15.94 28.86
N GLU A 108 18.88 15.48 30.10
CA GLU A 108 18.43 16.32 31.21
C GLU A 108 19.49 17.37 31.55
N LEU A 109 20.77 16.99 31.57
CA LEU A 109 21.87 17.92 31.87
C LEU A 109 21.94 19.08 30.89
N ALA A 110 21.76 18.81 29.59
CA ALA A 110 21.73 19.87 28.59
C ALA A 110 20.40 20.66 28.62
N SER A 111 19.28 20.03 29.01
CA SER A 111 17.99 20.71 29.22
C SER A 111 18.05 21.69 30.38
N GLN A 112 18.81 21.37 31.43
CA GLN A 112 19.05 22.25 32.58
C GLN A 112 19.79 23.55 32.21
N MET A 113 20.60 23.54 31.14
CA MET A 113 21.22 24.75 30.58
C MET A 113 20.19 25.61 29.85
N TYR A 114 19.35 25.01 29.00
CA TYR A 114 18.23 25.71 28.37
C TYR A 114 17.28 26.33 29.40
N ASP A 115 16.98 25.60 30.47
CA ASP A 115 16.05 26.03 31.50
C ASP A 115 16.53 27.26 32.29
N ARG A 116 17.86 27.47 32.34
CA ARG A 116 18.50 28.62 32.99
C ARG A 116 18.72 29.79 32.02
N VAL A 117 19.18 29.50 30.80
CA VAL A 117 19.47 30.52 29.77
C VAL A 117 18.18 31.08 29.16
N GLY A 118 17.19 30.21 28.90
CA GLY A 118 15.86 30.58 28.41
C GLY A 118 15.79 31.00 26.95
N VAL A 119 16.81 30.73 26.14
CA VAL A 119 16.86 31.08 24.70
C VAL A 119 16.76 29.82 23.85
N ASP A 120 15.96 29.85 22.79
CA ASP A 120 15.87 28.74 21.83
C ASP A 120 17.20 28.53 21.09
N GLY A 121 17.63 27.27 20.99
CA GLY A 121 18.90 26.88 20.40
C GLY A 121 19.27 25.43 20.70
N VAL A 122 20.46 25.03 20.27
CA VAL A 122 21.08 23.75 20.64
C VAL A 122 21.99 23.97 21.83
N TYR A 123 21.81 23.18 22.87
CA TYR A 123 22.62 23.17 24.08
C TYR A 123 23.38 21.86 24.14
N ALA A 124 24.69 21.93 24.38
CA ALA A 124 25.52 20.76 24.59
C ALA A 124 26.38 20.94 25.85
N VAL A 125 26.53 19.87 26.62
CA VAL A 125 27.40 19.80 27.79
C VAL A 125 28.33 18.62 27.60
N MET A 126 29.63 18.90 27.61
CA MET A 126 30.69 17.90 27.58
C MET A 126 31.32 17.79 28.95
N SER A 127 31.17 16.61 29.56
CA SER A 127 31.79 16.33 30.85
C SER A 127 33.18 15.72 30.65
N VAL A 128 34.16 16.35 31.28
CA VAL A 128 35.56 15.93 31.24
C VAL A 128 35.88 15.02 32.42
N ALA A 129 36.37 13.81 32.12
CA ALA A 129 36.87 12.86 33.13
C ALA A 129 37.82 11.81 32.52
N ASP A 130 38.50 11.06 33.38
CA ASP A 130 39.46 10.02 32.98
C ASP A 130 38.79 8.81 32.28
N SER A 131 37.51 8.56 32.56
CA SER A 131 36.73 7.49 31.94
C SER A 131 35.23 7.78 31.88
N SER A 132 34.48 7.01 31.10
CA SER A 132 33.01 7.00 31.12
C SER A 132 32.45 6.67 32.51
N TYR A 133 33.19 5.88 33.30
CA TYR A 133 32.83 5.52 34.66
C TYR A 133 32.99 6.68 35.64
N ASP A 134 33.93 7.60 35.36
CA ASP A 134 34.16 8.83 36.12
C ASP A 134 33.31 10.00 35.63
N GLY A 135 32.33 9.71 34.76
CA GLY A 135 31.35 10.66 34.27
C GLY A 135 31.72 11.35 32.96
N ARG A 136 32.69 10.87 32.18
CA ARG A 136 32.99 11.42 30.84
C ARG A 136 31.85 11.15 29.85
N GLY A 137 31.39 12.19 29.16
CA GLY A 137 30.31 12.08 28.18
C GLY A 137 30.01 13.38 27.43
N LEU A 138 29.14 13.25 26.44
CA LEU A 138 28.57 14.34 25.65
C LEU A 138 27.04 14.26 25.74
N PHE A 139 26.42 15.37 26.07
CA PHE A 139 24.98 15.50 26.30
C PHE A 139 24.47 16.69 25.53
N ALA A 140 23.42 16.57 24.71
CA ALA A 140 22.91 17.71 23.97
C ALA A 140 21.41 17.66 23.69
N VAL A 141 20.78 18.82 23.61
CA VAL A 141 19.36 18.98 23.29
C VAL A 141 19.11 20.19 22.39
N GLN A 142 18.06 20.11 21.58
CA GLN A 142 17.50 21.23 20.84
C GLN A 142 16.15 21.65 21.44
N HIS A 143 16.06 22.93 21.78
CA HIS A 143 14.84 23.61 22.17
C HIS A 143 14.48 24.69 21.14
N SER A 144 13.26 24.65 20.60
CA SER A 144 12.79 25.61 19.59
C SER A 144 11.26 25.65 19.52
N GLU A 145 10.66 26.84 19.69
CA GLU A 145 9.22 27.06 19.47
C GLU A 145 8.91 26.98 17.98
N GLU A 146 9.68 27.71 17.18
CA GLU A 146 9.56 27.82 15.73
C GLU A 146 10.94 27.62 15.07
N GLY A 147 10.99 26.93 13.92
CA GLY A 147 12.24 26.69 13.20
C GLY A 147 12.45 25.24 12.75
N PRO A 148 13.57 24.97 12.07
CA PRO A 148 13.98 23.62 11.66
C PRO A 148 14.35 22.75 12.87
N THR A 149 14.08 21.45 12.78
CA THR A 149 14.64 20.45 13.70
C THR A 149 16.01 20.04 13.19
N TYR A 150 16.99 19.86 14.06
CA TYR A 150 18.34 19.41 13.69
C TYR A 150 18.60 17.98 14.18
N TYR A 151 19.59 17.33 13.58
CA TYR A 151 20.03 15.97 13.93
C TYR A 151 20.89 15.92 15.21
N VAL A 152 20.43 16.49 16.33
CA VAL A 152 21.24 16.59 17.56
C VAL A 152 21.62 15.24 18.14
N GLU A 153 20.71 14.28 18.23
CA GLU A 153 21.00 12.93 18.73
C GLU A 153 22.02 12.18 17.85
N ASP A 154 21.82 12.19 16.54
CA ASP A 154 22.75 11.58 15.57
C ASP A 154 24.11 12.32 15.51
N ALA A 155 24.12 13.64 15.76
CA ALA A 155 25.36 14.40 15.91
C ALA A 155 26.16 13.96 17.14
N ILE A 156 25.52 13.66 18.28
CA ILE A 156 26.19 13.10 19.46
C ILE A 156 26.83 11.76 19.10
N ASP A 157 26.07 10.86 18.48
CA ASP A 157 26.57 9.53 18.14
C ASP A 157 27.76 9.58 17.18
N GLN A 158 27.65 10.39 16.11
CA GLN A 158 28.74 10.55 15.15
C GLN A 158 29.97 11.23 15.75
N ALA A 159 29.79 12.23 16.62
CA ALA A 159 30.90 12.87 17.30
C ALA A 159 31.65 11.88 18.20
N VAL A 160 30.92 11.10 19.01
CA VAL A 160 31.52 10.09 19.90
C VAL A 160 32.19 8.97 19.10
N ASP A 161 31.53 8.42 18.08
CA ASP A 161 32.07 7.30 17.28
C ASP A 161 33.28 7.71 16.43
N CYS A 162 33.29 8.93 15.90
CA CYS A 162 34.41 9.42 15.13
C CYS A 162 35.65 9.66 16.00
N CYS A 163 35.45 10.41 17.07
CA CYS A 163 36.46 11.37 17.49
C CYS A 163 36.82 11.25 18.98
N ALA A 164 36.08 10.45 19.76
CA ALA A 164 36.40 10.21 21.17
C ALA A 164 37.79 9.55 21.34
N PRO A 165 38.57 9.92 22.37
CA PRO A 165 38.24 10.85 23.47
C PRO A 165 38.69 12.31 23.23
N ASN A 166 38.99 12.71 21.99
CA ASN A 166 39.52 14.05 21.70
C ASN A 166 38.38 15.08 21.61
N TYR A 167 38.30 15.98 22.60
CA TYR A 167 37.18 16.91 22.75
C TYR A 167 37.04 17.89 21.58
N GLY A 168 38.13 18.47 21.07
CA GLY A 168 38.08 19.42 19.95
C GLY A 168 37.43 18.84 18.68
N PRO A 169 37.95 17.73 18.13
CA PRO A 169 37.33 17.05 16.98
C PRO A 169 35.90 16.56 17.23
N MET A 170 35.56 16.19 18.48
CA MET A 170 34.18 15.84 18.84
C MET A 170 33.23 17.05 18.74
N ILE A 171 33.65 18.22 19.24
CA ILE A 171 32.87 19.45 19.15
C ILE A 171 32.69 19.85 17.68
N ASP A 172 33.77 19.83 16.89
CA ASP A 172 33.73 20.13 15.46
C ASP A 172 32.72 19.24 14.72
N ARG A 173 32.82 17.92 14.91
CA ARG A 173 31.92 16.95 14.28
C ARG A 173 30.47 17.11 14.74
N PHE A 174 30.28 17.43 16.01
CA PHE A 174 28.95 17.72 16.55
C PHE A 174 28.35 18.96 15.90
N ILE A 175 29.09 20.07 15.79
CA ILE A 175 28.62 21.32 15.16
C ILE A 175 28.27 21.07 13.68
N GLU A 176 29.14 20.39 12.94
CA GLU A 176 28.91 20.06 11.53
C GLU A 176 27.59 19.30 11.35
N ARG A 177 27.39 18.22 12.12
CA ARG A 177 26.21 17.36 11.94
C ARG A 177 24.93 17.97 12.51
N SER A 178 25.01 18.70 13.61
CA SER A 178 23.86 19.37 14.21
C SER A 178 23.46 20.65 13.48
N SER A 179 24.22 21.08 12.46
CA SER A 179 23.81 22.15 11.53
C SER A 179 22.92 21.65 10.38
N ASP A 180 22.85 20.34 10.14
CA ASP A 180 21.99 19.75 9.11
C ASP A 180 20.53 19.73 9.54
N VAL A 181 19.66 20.32 8.73
CA VAL A 181 18.20 20.34 8.98
C VAL A 181 17.59 18.96 8.72
N ASP A 182 16.90 18.42 9.72
CA ASP A 182 16.07 17.22 9.58
C ASP A 182 14.79 17.54 8.82
N HIS A 183 14.69 17.06 7.58
CA HIS A 183 13.49 17.13 6.76
C HIS A 183 12.82 15.76 6.67
N PRO A 184 11.49 15.67 6.86
CA PRO A 184 10.80 14.41 6.81
C PRO A 184 10.82 13.84 5.37
N LEU A 185 11.21 12.56 5.25
CA LEU A 185 11.50 11.83 4.00
C LEU A 185 10.42 11.96 2.90
N TYR A 186 9.16 12.22 3.28
CA TYR A 186 8.08 12.43 2.32
C TYR A 186 8.27 13.69 1.45
N ARG A 187 8.97 14.72 1.93
CA ARG A 187 9.16 15.98 1.19
C ARG A 187 10.02 15.77 -0.06
N ASP A 188 11.03 14.91 0.04
CA ASP A 188 11.92 14.60 -1.06
C ASP A 188 11.35 13.51 -1.97
N ALA A 189 10.62 12.55 -1.40
CA ALA A 189 10.02 11.44 -2.16
C ALA A 189 8.73 11.83 -2.89
N ALA A 190 7.98 12.85 -2.42
CA ALA A 190 6.67 13.20 -2.94
C ALA A 190 6.66 13.58 -4.45
N PRO A 191 7.60 14.40 -4.97
CA PRO A 191 7.62 14.73 -6.41
C PRO A 191 7.82 13.49 -7.29
N TRP A 192 8.70 12.58 -6.86
CA TRP A 192 8.97 11.32 -7.57
C TRP A 192 7.76 10.39 -7.55
N ALA A 193 7.13 10.23 -6.38
CA ALA A 193 5.93 9.44 -6.23
C ALA A 193 4.77 9.99 -7.09
N ALA A 194 4.59 11.30 -7.13
CA ALA A 194 3.58 11.95 -7.97
C ALA A 194 3.87 11.74 -9.47
N GLY A 195 5.13 11.88 -9.89
CA GLY A 195 5.55 11.61 -11.27
C GLY A 195 5.28 10.17 -11.69
N ALA A 196 5.67 9.20 -10.86
CA ALA A 196 5.43 7.77 -11.11
C ALA A 196 3.92 7.43 -11.16
N ALA A 197 3.12 8.02 -10.27
CA ALA A 197 1.66 7.88 -10.27
C ALA A 197 1.03 8.46 -11.55
N GLY A 198 1.50 9.62 -12.02
CA GLY A 198 1.05 10.24 -13.27
C GLY A 198 1.33 9.37 -14.50
N ILE A 199 2.55 8.85 -14.63
CA ILE A 199 2.95 7.99 -15.76
C ILE A 199 2.15 6.68 -15.77
N SER A 200 2.04 6.02 -14.61
CA SER A 200 1.30 4.77 -14.47
C SER A 200 -0.21 4.96 -14.74
N GLY A 201 -0.80 6.04 -14.23
CA GLY A 201 -2.19 6.43 -14.52
C GLY A 201 -2.41 6.74 -16.00
N GLY A 202 -1.52 7.52 -16.62
CA GLY A 202 -1.59 7.87 -18.05
C GLY A 202 -1.48 6.64 -18.95
N TRP A 203 -0.53 5.74 -18.68
CA TRP A 203 -0.37 4.48 -19.40
C TRP A 203 -1.59 3.55 -19.24
N TRP A 204 -2.12 3.44 -18.01
CA TRP A 204 -3.32 2.66 -17.74
C TRP A 204 -4.52 3.20 -18.53
N GLY A 205 -4.74 4.51 -18.51
CA GLY A 205 -5.80 5.17 -19.26
C GLY A 205 -5.68 4.93 -20.77
N ALA A 206 -4.49 5.16 -21.34
CA ALA A 206 -4.23 4.98 -22.76
C ALA A 206 -4.43 3.52 -23.22
N THR A 207 -3.92 2.55 -22.46
CA THR A 207 -4.07 1.13 -22.80
C THR A 207 -5.53 0.68 -22.68
N ALA A 208 -6.25 1.09 -21.64
CA ALA A 208 -7.67 0.80 -21.47
C ALA A 208 -8.52 1.39 -22.61
N LEU A 209 -8.27 2.64 -23.00
CA LEU A 209 -8.95 3.28 -24.13
C LEU A 209 -8.63 2.57 -25.45
N SER A 210 -7.38 2.20 -25.69
CA SER A 210 -6.97 1.46 -26.89
C SER A 210 -7.66 0.10 -26.99
N ALA A 211 -7.79 -0.62 -25.87
CA ALA A 211 -8.45 -1.91 -25.82
C ALA A 211 -9.95 -1.78 -26.12
N ARG A 212 -10.61 -0.75 -25.55
CA ARG A 212 -12.02 -0.44 -25.83
C ARG A 212 -12.26 -0.11 -27.30
N ARG A 213 -11.40 0.71 -27.91
CA ARG A 213 -11.51 1.05 -29.34
C ARG A 213 -11.38 -0.18 -30.24
N ARG A 214 -10.38 -1.02 -29.99
CA ARG A 214 -10.15 -2.26 -30.75
C ARG A 214 -11.30 -3.26 -30.59
N ARG A 215 -11.85 -3.39 -29.39
CA ARG A 215 -13.02 -4.24 -29.15
C ARG A 215 -14.23 -3.76 -29.96
N ARG A 216 -14.52 -2.45 -29.96
CA ARG A 216 -15.62 -1.89 -30.75
C ARG A 216 -15.48 -2.16 -32.25
N THR A 217 -14.26 -2.08 -32.80
CA THR A 217 -14.03 -2.38 -34.22
C THR A 217 -14.20 -3.86 -34.55
N GLU A 218 -13.92 -4.76 -33.61
CA GLU A 218 -14.15 -6.21 -33.77
C GLU A 218 -15.64 -6.53 -33.68
N GLU A 219 -16.33 -6.02 -32.65
CA GLU A 219 -17.78 -6.17 -32.50
C GLU A 219 -18.53 -5.64 -33.74
N GLN A 220 -18.08 -4.52 -34.33
CA GLN A 220 -18.65 -4.02 -35.60
C GLN A 220 -18.51 -5.02 -36.75
N ARG A 221 -17.34 -5.67 -36.90
CA ARG A 221 -17.14 -6.69 -37.94
C ARG A 221 -18.02 -7.92 -37.72
N HIS A 222 -18.14 -8.36 -36.47
CA HIS A 222 -19.04 -9.47 -36.12
C HIS A 222 -20.50 -9.12 -36.48
N LEU A 223 -20.91 -7.88 -36.18
CA LEU A 223 -22.25 -7.38 -36.52
C LEU A 223 -22.52 -7.31 -38.02
N ASP A 224 -21.55 -6.95 -38.84
CA ASP A 224 -21.71 -6.91 -40.29
C ASP A 224 -22.03 -8.31 -40.87
N VAL A 225 -21.48 -9.36 -40.25
CA VAL A 225 -21.74 -10.76 -40.62
C VAL A 225 -23.08 -11.25 -40.08
N VAL A 226 -23.39 -10.94 -38.81
CA VAL A 226 -24.54 -11.53 -38.11
C VAL A 226 -25.85 -10.77 -38.36
N ARG A 227 -25.81 -9.45 -38.58
CA ARG A 227 -27.03 -8.64 -38.75
C ARG A 227 -27.92 -9.14 -39.91
N PRO A 228 -27.40 -9.45 -41.12
CA PRO A 228 -28.23 -9.98 -42.19
C PRO A 228 -28.93 -11.29 -41.82
N LEU A 229 -28.21 -12.20 -41.12
CA LEU A 229 -28.76 -13.47 -40.64
C LEU A 229 -29.90 -13.25 -39.64
N LEU A 230 -29.74 -12.33 -38.69
CA LEU A 230 -30.79 -11.99 -37.74
C LEU A 230 -31.98 -11.29 -38.37
N THR A 231 -31.75 -10.42 -39.37
CA THR A 231 -32.84 -9.76 -40.10
C THR A 231 -33.69 -10.79 -40.84
N GLU A 232 -33.07 -11.74 -41.54
CA GLU A 232 -33.77 -12.86 -42.17
C GLU A 232 -34.61 -13.65 -41.16
N GLU A 233 -34.04 -13.98 -40.00
CA GLU A 233 -34.73 -14.76 -38.95
C GLU A 233 -35.89 -14.02 -38.29
N VAL A 234 -35.73 -12.72 -38.06
CA VAL A 234 -36.81 -11.89 -37.51
C VAL A 234 -37.95 -11.82 -38.52
N ILE A 235 -37.65 -11.62 -39.82
CA ILE A 235 -38.67 -11.59 -40.87
C ILE A 235 -39.40 -12.93 -40.95
N GLU A 236 -38.67 -14.05 -41.04
CA GLU A 236 -39.27 -15.40 -41.08
C GLU A 236 -40.14 -15.68 -39.86
N LEU A 237 -39.66 -15.34 -38.66
CA LEU A 237 -40.40 -15.59 -37.45
C LEU A 237 -41.61 -14.66 -37.30
N SER A 238 -41.49 -13.40 -37.69
CA SER A 238 -42.62 -12.46 -37.70
C SER A 238 -43.72 -12.91 -38.65
N ASP A 239 -43.37 -13.39 -39.85
CA ASP A 239 -44.32 -13.95 -40.81
C ASP A 239 -45.04 -15.18 -40.22
N ARG A 240 -44.27 -16.15 -39.71
CA ARG A 240 -44.78 -17.35 -39.05
C ARG A 240 -45.71 -17.06 -37.87
N VAL A 241 -45.39 -16.06 -37.07
CA VAL A 241 -46.19 -15.68 -35.90
C VAL A 241 -47.46 -14.90 -36.30
N SER A 242 -47.45 -14.24 -37.45
CA SER A 242 -48.62 -13.52 -37.99
C SER A 242 -49.70 -14.49 -38.48
N ASP A 243 -49.32 -15.70 -38.88
CA ASP A 243 -50.21 -16.78 -39.32
C ASP A 243 -50.78 -17.64 -38.17
N LEU A 244 -50.45 -17.34 -36.90
CA LEU A 244 -50.95 -18.13 -35.78
C LEU A 244 -52.48 -18.02 -35.63
N PRO A 245 -53.19 -19.14 -35.46
CA PRO A 245 -54.65 -19.14 -35.38
C PRO A 245 -55.15 -18.50 -34.09
N THR A 246 -56.26 -17.77 -34.17
CA THR A 246 -56.99 -17.30 -32.99
C THR A 246 -57.69 -18.48 -32.31
N THR A 247 -57.59 -18.56 -30.99
CA THR A 247 -58.16 -19.63 -30.17
C THR A 247 -59.01 -19.05 -29.04
N SER A 248 -60.07 -19.77 -28.64
CA SER A 248 -60.90 -19.40 -27.48
C SER A 248 -60.33 -19.93 -26.16
N ASP A 249 -59.33 -20.80 -26.20
CA ASP A 249 -58.65 -21.30 -25.01
C ASP A 249 -57.76 -20.21 -24.39
N VAL A 250 -57.99 -19.92 -23.10
CA VAL A 250 -57.30 -18.83 -22.39
C VAL A 250 -55.80 -19.07 -22.28
N THR A 251 -55.38 -20.33 -22.09
CA THR A 251 -53.95 -20.68 -21.94
C THR A 251 -53.21 -20.53 -23.26
N GLN A 252 -53.81 -20.99 -24.36
CA GLN A 252 -53.26 -20.84 -25.70
C GLN A 252 -53.25 -19.38 -26.13
N ALA A 253 -54.31 -18.62 -25.87
CA ALA A 253 -54.37 -17.19 -26.19
C ALA A 253 -53.31 -16.37 -25.44
N ALA A 254 -53.07 -16.68 -24.15
CA ALA A 254 -52.00 -16.06 -23.38
C ALA A 254 -50.61 -16.37 -23.96
N LEU A 255 -50.37 -17.64 -24.34
CA LEU A 255 -49.11 -18.06 -24.93
C LEU A 255 -48.87 -17.41 -26.31
N THR A 256 -49.91 -17.31 -27.16
CA THR A 256 -49.84 -16.60 -28.45
C THR A 256 -49.45 -15.13 -28.25
N LYS A 257 -50.03 -14.45 -27.26
CA LYS A 257 -49.65 -13.08 -26.92
C LYS A 257 -48.18 -13.00 -26.49
N GLU A 258 -47.73 -13.90 -25.64
CA GLU A 258 -46.34 -13.93 -25.21
C GLU A 258 -45.34 -14.17 -26.35
N ILE A 259 -45.72 -14.99 -27.35
CA ILE A 259 -44.91 -15.21 -28.55
C ILE A 259 -44.79 -13.89 -29.32
N LEU A 260 -45.92 -13.23 -29.62
CA LEU A 260 -45.96 -11.93 -30.31
C LEU A 260 -45.09 -10.88 -29.60
N ASP A 261 -45.26 -10.74 -28.28
CA ASP A 261 -44.48 -9.79 -27.46
C ASP A 261 -42.97 -10.11 -27.51
N THR A 262 -42.60 -11.40 -27.53
CA THR A 262 -41.20 -11.83 -27.59
C THR A 262 -40.58 -11.53 -28.95
N VAL A 263 -41.30 -11.77 -30.04
CA VAL A 263 -40.84 -11.47 -31.41
C VAL A 263 -40.70 -9.96 -31.63
N GLU A 264 -41.68 -9.17 -31.19
CA GLU A 264 -41.60 -7.71 -31.30
C GLU A 264 -40.43 -7.15 -30.48
N LYS A 265 -40.19 -7.71 -29.29
CA LYS A 265 -39.00 -7.37 -28.48
C LYS A 265 -37.69 -7.74 -29.19
N ALA A 266 -37.64 -8.89 -29.87
CA ALA A 266 -36.47 -9.30 -30.64
C ALA A 266 -36.19 -8.34 -31.80
N ARG A 267 -37.24 -7.95 -32.54
CA ARG A 267 -37.17 -6.95 -33.63
C ARG A 267 -36.64 -5.61 -33.12
N HIS A 268 -37.24 -5.07 -32.06
CA HIS A 268 -36.81 -3.79 -31.52
C HIS A 268 -35.36 -3.81 -31.00
N ARG A 269 -34.93 -4.94 -30.43
CA ARG A 269 -33.54 -5.14 -30.02
C ARG A 269 -32.58 -5.25 -31.19
N LEU A 270 -32.98 -5.91 -32.29
CA LEU A 270 -32.19 -6.00 -33.51
C LEU A 270 -31.90 -4.60 -34.09
N ASP A 271 -32.91 -3.73 -34.12
CA ASP A 271 -32.76 -2.35 -34.59
C ASP A 271 -31.74 -1.55 -33.77
N ALA A 272 -31.70 -1.79 -32.44
CA ALA A 272 -30.78 -1.12 -31.52
C ALA A 272 -29.42 -1.82 -31.33
N THR A 273 -29.18 -2.95 -31.99
CA THR A 273 -28.01 -3.81 -31.76
C THR A 273 -26.70 -3.12 -32.11
N LYS A 274 -25.73 -3.08 -31.17
CA LYS A 274 -24.41 -2.43 -31.35
C LYS A 274 -23.23 -3.25 -30.83
N THR A 275 -23.49 -4.34 -30.12
CA THR A 275 -22.45 -5.17 -29.49
C THR A 275 -22.75 -6.66 -29.64
N ASP A 276 -21.75 -7.50 -29.43
CA ASP A 276 -21.89 -8.96 -29.35
C ASP A 276 -22.90 -9.37 -28.25
N GLY A 277 -22.98 -8.62 -27.15
CA GLY A 277 -23.98 -8.85 -26.11
C GLY A 277 -25.41 -8.59 -26.58
N ASP A 278 -25.61 -7.61 -27.46
CA ASP A 278 -26.94 -7.35 -28.05
C ASP A 278 -27.33 -8.48 -29.01
N VAL A 279 -26.39 -9.01 -29.79
CA VAL A 279 -26.60 -10.19 -30.65
C VAL A 279 -27.04 -11.41 -29.83
N GLN A 280 -26.36 -11.69 -28.72
CA GLN A 280 -26.74 -12.76 -27.79
C GLN A 280 -28.15 -12.55 -27.22
N ALA A 281 -28.51 -11.31 -26.90
CA ALA A 281 -29.84 -10.99 -26.39
C ALA A 281 -30.93 -11.21 -27.46
N VAL A 282 -30.68 -10.82 -28.72
CA VAL A 282 -31.63 -11.03 -29.82
C VAL A 282 -31.83 -12.53 -30.09
N THR A 283 -30.75 -13.28 -30.27
CA THR A 283 -30.81 -14.74 -30.52
C THR A 283 -31.45 -15.51 -29.37
N THR A 284 -31.19 -15.12 -28.12
CA THR A 284 -31.91 -15.63 -26.94
C THR A 284 -33.43 -15.44 -27.07
N LEU A 285 -33.89 -14.26 -27.47
CA LEU A 285 -35.32 -13.97 -27.67
C LEU A 285 -35.90 -14.79 -28.82
N LEU A 286 -35.17 -14.93 -29.93
CA LEU A 286 -35.58 -15.74 -31.08
C LEU A 286 -35.69 -17.23 -30.74
N GLY A 287 -34.76 -17.76 -29.95
CA GLY A 287 -34.83 -19.13 -29.41
C GLY A 287 -36.01 -19.32 -28.45
N THR A 288 -36.23 -18.33 -27.57
CA THR A 288 -37.37 -18.32 -26.64
C THR A 288 -38.72 -18.34 -27.37
N ALA A 289 -38.87 -17.51 -28.40
CA ALA A 289 -40.09 -17.48 -29.20
C ALA A 289 -40.33 -18.82 -29.91
N ARG A 290 -39.29 -19.45 -30.46
CA ARG A 290 -39.40 -20.78 -31.11
C ARG A 290 -39.78 -21.88 -30.13
N TYR A 291 -39.24 -21.87 -28.92
CA TYR A 291 -39.66 -22.79 -27.88
C TYR A 291 -41.14 -22.58 -27.52
N LYS A 292 -41.59 -21.34 -27.35
CA LYS A 292 -42.99 -21.03 -27.06
C LYS A 292 -43.94 -21.46 -28.19
N ILE A 293 -43.53 -21.35 -29.45
CA ILE A 293 -44.28 -21.88 -30.59
C ILE A 293 -44.43 -23.41 -30.47
N ALA A 294 -43.36 -24.14 -30.15
CA ALA A 294 -43.44 -25.60 -29.93
C ALA A 294 -44.37 -25.96 -28.75
N CYS A 295 -44.38 -25.15 -27.68
CA CYS A 295 -45.32 -25.31 -26.57
C CYS A 295 -46.77 -25.10 -27.02
N LEU A 296 -47.03 -24.07 -27.84
CA LEU A 296 -48.36 -23.78 -28.37
C LEU A 296 -48.86 -24.91 -29.27
N GLU A 297 -48.01 -25.42 -30.16
CA GLU A 297 -48.32 -26.56 -31.03
C GLU A 297 -48.62 -27.83 -30.23
N ALA A 298 -47.86 -28.10 -29.15
CA ALA A 298 -48.13 -29.23 -28.27
C ALA A 298 -49.50 -29.12 -27.60
N LEU A 299 -49.83 -27.94 -27.06
CA LEU A 299 -51.14 -27.68 -26.44
C LEU A 299 -52.30 -27.81 -27.44
N GLN A 300 -52.16 -27.30 -28.66
CA GLN A 300 -53.15 -27.44 -29.72
C GLN A 300 -53.42 -28.90 -30.10
N GLN A 301 -52.40 -29.75 -29.99
CA GLN A 301 -52.49 -31.19 -30.27
C GLN A 301 -52.88 -32.02 -29.03
N GLY A 302 -53.18 -31.40 -27.89
CA GLY A 302 -53.49 -32.10 -26.65
C GLY A 302 -52.32 -32.86 -26.04
N ARG A 303 -51.08 -32.50 -26.42
CA ARG A 303 -49.84 -33.06 -25.87
C ARG A 303 -49.38 -32.22 -24.67
N PRO A 304 -48.64 -32.81 -23.71
CA PRO A 304 -48.04 -32.05 -22.63
C PRO A 304 -47.03 -31.03 -23.19
N VAL A 305 -46.87 -29.90 -22.49
CA VAL A 305 -45.85 -28.90 -22.81
C VAL A 305 -44.47 -29.57 -22.79
N PRO A 306 -43.68 -29.47 -23.87
CA PRO A 306 -42.38 -30.11 -23.95
C PRO A 306 -41.42 -29.52 -22.93
N GLU A 307 -40.48 -30.34 -22.43
CA GLU A 307 -39.37 -29.81 -21.65
C GLU A 307 -38.42 -28.98 -22.54
N PRO A 308 -37.77 -27.94 -22.00
CA PRO A 308 -36.78 -27.15 -22.73
C PRO A 308 -35.58 -27.99 -23.16
N THR A 309 -35.36 -28.10 -24.47
CA THR A 309 -34.19 -28.75 -25.08
C THR A 309 -33.30 -27.71 -25.78
N PRO A 310 -32.01 -28.03 -26.02
CA PRO A 310 -31.18 -27.19 -26.88
C PRO A 310 -31.80 -27.08 -28.28
N PRO A 311 -31.51 -26.00 -29.03
CA PRO A 311 -31.99 -25.86 -30.40
C PRO A 311 -31.41 -26.96 -31.30
N CYS A 312 -32.01 -27.15 -32.47
CA CYS A 312 -31.41 -27.97 -33.51
C CYS A 312 -29.98 -27.50 -33.83
N PHE A 313 -29.04 -28.44 -33.82
CA PHE A 313 -27.63 -28.16 -34.09
C PHE A 313 -27.38 -27.60 -35.49
N PHE A 314 -28.07 -28.11 -36.52
CA PHE A 314 -27.81 -27.73 -37.91
C PHE A 314 -28.40 -26.37 -38.28
N ASP A 315 -29.58 -26.05 -37.77
CA ASP A 315 -30.20 -24.73 -37.92
C ASP A 315 -31.04 -24.41 -36.67
N PRO A 316 -30.62 -23.43 -35.84
CA PRO A 316 -31.41 -22.99 -34.70
C PRO A 316 -32.83 -22.50 -35.06
N ARG A 317 -33.09 -22.16 -36.33
CA ARG A 317 -34.43 -21.78 -36.82
C ARG A 317 -35.44 -22.92 -36.77
N HIS A 318 -34.98 -24.17 -36.80
CA HIS A 318 -35.84 -25.35 -36.65
C HIS A 318 -36.46 -25.47 -35.24
N GLY A 319 -35.98 -24.67 -34.28
CA GLY A 319 -36.51 -24.66 -32.92
C GLY A 319 -35.86 -25.71 -32.00
N PRO A 320 -36.53 -26.07 -30.89
CA PRO A 320 -36.02 -27.05 -29.93
C PRO A 320 -35.79 -28.41 -30.57
N SER A 321 -34.72 -29.08 -30.16
CA SER A 321 -34.44 -30.46 -30.59
C SER A 321 -35.41 -31.44 -29.95
N THR A 322 -35.76 -32.48 -30.70
CA THR A 322 -36.63 -33.58 -30.26
C THR A 322 -35.84 -34.87 -30.09
N GLN A 323 -34.69 -34.98 -30.76
CA GLN A 323 -33.89 -36.19 -30.82
C GLN A 323 -32.39 -35.86 -30.77
N ARG A 324 -31.59 -36.90 -30.52
CA ARG A 324 -30.13 -36.85 -30.68
C ARG A 324 -29.71 -37.84 -31.76
N ARG A 325 -28.71 -37.47 -32.55
CA ARG A 325 -28.14 -38.32 -33.61
C ARG A 325 -26.63 -38.26 -33.61
N GLN A 326 -26.02 -39.38 -33.99
CA GLN A 326 -24.60 -39.45 -34.23
C GLN A 326 -24.29 -38.80 -35.59
N TRP A 327 -23.37 -37.84 -35.58
CA TRP A 327 -22.98 -37.11 -36.77
C TRP A 327 -21.47 -36.86 -36.78
N SER A 328 -20.87 -36.91 -37.96
CA SER A 328 -19.45 -36.60 -38.17
C SER A 328 -19.33 -35.48 -39.20
N PRO A 329 -18.70 -34.34 -38.87
CA PRO A 329 -18.34 -33.36 -39.90
C PRO A 329 -17.31 -33.95 -40.84
N ALA A 330 -17.19 -33.39 -42.05
CA ALA A 330 -16.20 -33.81 -43.02
C ALA A 330 -14.78 -33.73 -42.44
N GLY A 331 -14.08 -34.87 -42.37
CA GLY A 331 -12.74 -34.97 -41.76
C GLY A 331 -12.70 -34.80 -40.24
N GLY A 332 -13.84 -34.77 -39.56
CA GLY A 332 -13.95 -34.59 -38.12
C GLY A 332 -14.32 -35.84 -37.35
N VAL A 333 -14.38 -35.71 -36.02
CA VAL A 333 -14.75 -36.79 -35.10
C VAL A 333 -16.27 -36.92 -35.01
N GLN A 334 -16.76 -38.17 -34.96
CA GLN A 334 -18.15 -38.50 -34.69
C GLN A 334 -18.57 -37.97 -33.31
N ARG A 335 -19.75 -37.36 -33.26
CA ARG A 335 -20.31 -36.79 -32.05
C ARG A 335 -21.83 -36.88 -32.05
N GLU A 336 -22.41 -36.88 -30.87
CA GLU A 336 -23.85 -36.85 -30.72
C GLU A 336 -24.34 -35.39 -30.70
N VAL A 337 -25.23 -35.04 -31.62
CA VAL A 337 -25.80 -33.69 -31.76
C VAL A 337 -27.32 -33.70 -31.54
N PRO A 338 -27.88 -32.68 -30.87
CA PRO A 338 -29.32 -32.48 -30.78
C PRO A 338 -29.88 -32.00 -32.13
N VAL A 339 -30.97 -32.62 -32.60
CA VAL A 339 -31.57 -32.37 -33.91
C VAL A 339 -33.10 -32.32 -33.81
N CYS A 340 -33.73 -31.61 -34.75
CA CYS A 340 -35.17 -31.68 -34.95
C CYS A 340 -35.54 -32.96 -35.71
N ASP A 341 -36.83 -33.29 -35.76
CA ASP A 341 -37.31 -34.50 -36.44
C ASP A 341 -36.95 -34.51 -37.94
N GLN A 342 -36.97 -33.34 -38.59
CA GLN A 342 -36.65 -33.23 -40.02
C GLN A 342 -35.17 -33.54 -40.28
N ASP A 343 -34.24 -32.94 -39.54
CA ASP A 343 -32.81 -33.24 -39.71
C ASP A 343 -32.46 -34.65 -39.22
N ALA A 344 -33.17 -35.18 -38.22
CA ALA A 344 -33.03 -36.58 -37.83
C ALA A 344 -33.36 -37.51 -39.00
N ALA A 345 -34.49 -37.28 -39.69
CA ALA A 345 -34.89 -38.08 -40.85
C ALA A 345 -33.88 -37.98 -42.00
N ARG A 346 -33.30 -36.80 -42.25
CA ARG A 346 -32.26 -36.62 -43.28
C ARG A 346 -30.98 -37.39 -42.95
N LEU A 347 -30.54 -37.33 -41.69
CA LEU A 347 -29.38 -38.12 -41.24
C LEU A 347 -29.64 -39.62 -41.34
N ASP A 348 -30.82 -40.08 -40.94
CA ASP A 348 -31.20 -41.50 -41.00
C ASP A 348 -31.28 -41.99 -42.46
N ALA A 349 -31.62 -41.10 -43.41
CA ALA A 349 -31.59 -41.36 -44.85
C ALA A 349 -30.20 -41.23 -45.51
N GLY A 350 -29.16 -40.85 -44.76
CA GLY A 350 -27.82 -40.61 -45.30
C GLY A 350 -27.70 -39.33 -46.14
N GLU A 351 -28.65 -38.41 -46.02
CA GLU A 351 -28.62 -37.11 -46.69
C GLU A 351 -27.78 -36.09 -45.90
N ALA A 352 -27.26 -35.08 -46.61
CA ALA A 352 -26.59 -33.96 -45.96
C ALA A 352 -27.61 -33.15 -45.12
N PRO A 353 -27.30 -32.78 -43.87
CA PRO A 353 -28.22 -32.02 -43.00
C PRO A 353 -28.51 -30.62 -43.56
N ALA A 354 -29.63 -30.01 -43.16
CA ALA A 354 -29.99 -28.66 -43.60
C ALA A 354 -29.25 -27.59 -42.78
N ALA A 355 -27.92 -27.55 -42.92
CA ALA A 355 -27.05 -26.66 -42.17
C ALA A 355 -27.28 -25.18 -42.53
N ARG A 356 -27.52 -24.33 -41.51
CA ARG A 356 -27.58 -22.89 -41.67
C ARG A 356 -26.24 -22.37 -42.19
N GLN A 357 -26.29 -21.58 -43.25
CA GLN A 357 -25.11 -21.01 -43.90
C GLN A 357 -24.82 -19.59 -43.37
N ALA A 358 -23.54 -19.30 -43.19
CA ALA A 358 -23.00 -17.96 -42.95
C ALA A 358 -21.96 -17.68 -44.06
N GLY A 359 -22.40 -17.02 -45.14
CA GLY A 359 -21.61 -16.94 -46.36
C GLY A 359 -21.54 -18.29 -47.08
N SER A 360 -20.34 -18.77 -47.40
CA SER A 360 -20.12 -20.06 -48.09
C SER A 360 -19.88 -21.25 -47.15
N ARG A 361 -20.02 -21.05 -45.84
CA ARG A 361 -19.71 -22.04 -44.80
C ARG A 361 -20.90 -22.24 -43.89
N SER A 362 -20.92 -23.36 -43.17
CA SER A 362 -21.93 -23.58 -42.14
C SER A 362 -21.71 -22.61 -40.96
N TYR A 363 -22.78 -22.21 -40.26
CA TYR A 363 -22.70 -21.13 -39.28
C TYR A 363 -21.72 -21.41 -38.12
N TRP A 364 -21.51 -22.68 -37.75
CA TRP A 364 -20.53 -23.08 -36.73
C TRP A 364 -19.06 -22.92 -37.18
N GLU A 365 -18.82 -22.75 -38.47
CA GLU A 365 -17.49 -22.51 -39.05
C GLU A 365 -17.19 -21.01 -39.20
N GLY A 366 -18.13 -20.15 -38.80
CA GLY A 366 -18.00 -18.69 -38.85
C GLY A 366 -16.97 -18.11 -37.87
N GLY A 367 -16.32 -18.93 -37.05
CA GLY A 367 -15.24 -18.51 -36.16
C GLY A 367 -15.70 -17.49 -35.12
N GLU A 368 -14.88 -16.47 -34.86
CA GLU A 368 -15.14 -15.43 -33.84
C GLU A 368 -16.39 -14.60 -34.17
N ASP A 369 -16.68 -14.38 -35.46
CA ASP A 369 -17.79 -13.54 -35.93
C ASP A 369 -19.17 -14.10 -35.52
N LEU A 370 -19.28 -15.43 -35.37
CA LEU A 370 -20.53 -16.14 -35.05
C LEU A 370 -20.64 -16.55 -33.58
N VAL A 371 -19.62 -16.30 -32.74
CA VAL A 371 -19.64 -16.69 -31.32
C VAL A 371 -20.85 -16.11 -30.60
N ALA A 372 -21.12 -14.82 -30.78
CA ALA A 372 -22.25 -14.15 -30.13
C ALA A 372 -23.61 -14.73 -30.57
N TYR A 373 -23.73 -15.06 -31.85
CA TYR A 373 -24.94 -15.66 -32.40
C TYR A 373 -25.20 -17.06 -31.80
N ILE A 374 -24.17 -17.91 -31.78
CA ILE A 374 -24.27 -19.27 -31.23
C ILE A 374 -24.54 -19.23 -29.72
N GLU A 375 -23.82 -18.39 -28.98
CA GLU A 375 -23.93 -18.32 -27.53
C GLU A 375 -25.32 -17.87 -27.07
N GLY A 376 -26.01 -16.97 -27.77
CA GLY A 376 -27.36 -16.57 -27.35
C GLY A 376 -28.40 -17.69 -27.52
N TYR A 377 -28.30 -18.48 -28.58
CA TYR A 377 -29.15 -19.67 -28.76
C TYR A 377 -28.89 -20.77 -27.72
N TRP A 378 -27.63 -20.96 -27.33
CA TRP A 378 -27.20 -22.10 -26.52
C TRP A 378 -27.06 -21.81 -25.01
N ASN A 379 -26.83 -20.55 -24.62
CA ASN A 379 -26.62 -20.16 -23.23
C ASN A 379 -27.75 -19.30 -22.65
N GLY A 380 -28.85 -19.07 -23.39
CA GLY A 380 -29.92 -18.16 -22.98
C GLY A 380 -31.37 -18.58 -23.25
N SER A 381 -31.66 -19.70 -23.94
CA SER A 381 -33.05 -20.01 -24.32
C SER A 381 -33.96 -20.32 -23.12
N ALA A 382 -35.16 -19.74 -23.15
CA ALA A 382 -36.12 -19.78 -22.04
C ALA A 382 -36.55 -21.20 -21.65
N GLY A 383 -36.60 -21.42 -20.34
CA GLY A 383 -37.13 -22.63 -19.69
C GLY A 383 -36.06 -23.51 -19.05
N SER A 384 -34.80 -23.43 -19.52
CA SER A 384 -33.71 -24.18 -18.89
C SER A 384 -33.04 -23.36 -17.77
N THR A 385 -32.82 -23.99 -16.61
CA THR A 385 -32.01 -23.43 -15.50
C THR A 385 -30.50 -23.58 -15.76
N GLY A 386 -30.10 -23.96 -16.97
CA GLY A 386 -28.72 -24.27 -17.33
C GLY A 386 -28.33 -23.75 -18.71
N SER A 387 -27.02 -23.66 -18.97
CA SER A 387 -26.48 -23.35 -20.29
C SER A 387 -26.18 -24.67 -21.01
N TRP A 388 -26.50 -24.77 -22.30
CA TRP A 388 -26.13 -25.91 -23.13
C TRP A 388 -24.80 -25.64 -23.82
N ARG A 389 -23.90 -26.62 -23.77
CA ARG A 389 -22.64 -26.53 -24.51
C ARG A 389 -22.87 -26.82 -25.99
N PHE A 390 -22.44 -25.90 -26.85
CA PHE A 390 -22.41 -26.14 -28.30
C PHE A 390 -21.53 -27.35 -28.66
N PRO A 391 -22.04 -28.37 -29.40
CA PRO A 391 -21.33 -29.63 -29.67
C PRO A 391 -20.36 -29.51 -30.85
N HIS A 392 -19.56 -28.43 -30.88
CA HIS A 392 -18.50 -28.23 -31.86
C HIS A 392 -17.28 -27.57 -31.23
N ASP A 393 -16.11 -28.20 -31.38
CA ASP A 393 -14.88 -27.71 -30.78
C ASP A 393 -14.41 -26.37 -31.37
N ASP A 394 -14.68 -26.11 -32.66
CA ASP A 394 -14.26 -24.86 -33.29
C ASP A 394 -14.94 -23.64 -32.67
N HIS A 395 -16.19 -23.79 -32.23
CA HIS A 395 -16.86 -22.73 -31.47
C HIS A 395 -16.18 -22.53 -30.12
N ALA A 396 -15.84 -23.61 -29.40
CA ALA A 396 -15.14 -23.50 -28.12
C ALA A 396 -13.74 -22.85 -28.27
N ARG A 397 -13.02 -23.17 -29.35
CA ARG A 397 -11.73 -22.57 -29.70
C ARG A 397 -11.89 -21.09 -30.07
N ALA A 398 -12.83 -20.75 -30.95
CA ALA A 398 -13.11 -19.38 -31.37
C ALA A 398 -13.55 -18.50 -30.18
N ARG A 399 -14.43 -19.03 -29.32
CA ARG A 399 -14.79 -18.39 -28.07
C ARG A 399 -13.54 -18.17 -27.21
N GLY A 400 -12.74 -19.21 -26.97
CA GLY A 400 -11.50 -19.11 -26.18
C GLY A 400 -10.48 -18.11 -26.75
N SER A 401 -10.29 -18.07 -28.06
CA SER A 401 -9.40 -17.12 -28.74
C SER A 401 -9.91 -15.69 -28.60
N LEU A 402 -11.22 -15.48 -28.74
CA LEU A 402 -11.85 -14.17 -28.57
C LEU A 402 -11.66 -13.64 -27.14
N TRP A 403 -12.01 -14.45 -26.13
CA TRP A 403 -11.88 -14.04 -24.72
C TRP A 403 -10.41 -13.80 -24.32
N SER A 404 -9.49 -14.68 -24.73
CA SER A 404 -8.07 -14.51 -24.44
C SER A 404 -7.47 -13.28 -25.13
N ARG A 405 -7.89 -12.98 -26.36
CA ARG A 405 -7.53 -11.75 -27.07
C ARG A 405 -8.05 -10.51 -26.35
N TRP A 406 -9.30 -10.52 -25.89
CA TRP A 406 -9.84 -9.41 -25.10
C TRP A 406 -9.13 -9.22 -23.77
N ASP A 407 -8.83 -10.31 -23.05
CA ASP A 407 -8.15 -10.26 -21.76
C ASP A 407 -6.70 -9.78 -21.90
N SER A 408 -5.95 -10.30 -22.89
CA SER A 408 -4.56 -9.88 -23.18
C SER A 408 -4.42 -8.38 -23.50
N ARG A 409 -5.50 -7.72 -23.94
CA ARG A 409 -5.53 -6.29 -24.22
C ARG A 409 -5.81 -5.42 -23.00
N ARG A 410 -6.25 -6.01 -21.88
CA ARG A 410 -6.50 -5.26 -20.64
C ARG A 410 -5.17 -4.72 -20.08
N PRO A 411 -5.19 -3.53 -19.43
CA PRO A 411 -3.98 -2.94 -18.84
C PRO A 411 -3.24 -3.91 -17.92
N ARG A 412 -3.99 -4.66 -17.08
CA ARG A 412 -3.43 -5.64 -16.13
C ARG A 412 -2.67 -6.77 -16.82
N ALA A 413 -3.19 -7.30 -17.93
CA ALA A 413 -2.52 -8.37 -18.67
C ALA A 413 -1.25 -7.87 -19.38
N ARG A 414 -1.30 -6.65 -19.92
CA ARG A 414 -0.13 -5.99 -20.51
C ARG A 414 0.96 -5.70 -19.46
N LEU A 415 0.57 -5.23 -18.28
CA LEU A 415 1.49 -5.00 -17.17
C LEU A 415 2.15 -6.32 -16.74
N ALA A 416 1.37 -7.40 -16.61
CA ALA A 416 1.91 -8.72 -16.30
C ALA A 416 2.87 -9.23 -17.39
N SER A 417 2.60 -8.96 -18.67
CA SER A 417 3.51 -9.31 -19.76
C SER A 417 4.82 -8.51 -19.74
N MET A 418 4.75 -7.22 -19.40
CA MET A 418 5.90 -6.35 -19.24
C MET A 418 6.74 -6.74 -18.02
N GLY A 419 6.09 -7.10 -16.91
CA GLY A 419 6.78 -7.63 -15.73
C GLY A 419 7.55 -8.91 -16.05
N ARG A 420 6.96 -9.82 -16.85
CA ARG A 420 7.65 -11.02 -17.34
C ARG A 420 8.78 -10.73 -18.31
N SER A 421 8.68 -9.68 -19.15
CA SER A 421 9.79 -9.31 -20.04
C SER A 421 10.93 -8.66 -19.26
N LEU A 422 10.63 -7.83 -18.26
CA LEU A 422 11.63 -7.22 -17.39
C LEU A 422 12.32 -8.27 -16.53
N SER A 423 11.59 -9.24 -15.97
CA SER A 423 12.21 -10.34 -15.24
C SER A 423 13.05 -11.25 -16.14
N LYS A 424 12.62 -11.49 -17.38
CA LYS A 424 13.44 -12.17 -18.40
C LYS A 424 14.71 -11.38 -18.76
N ALA A 425 14.60 -10.07 -18.95
CA ALA A 425 15.74 -9.20 -19.25
C ALA A 425 16.74 -9.15 -18.08
N ALA A 426 16.24 -9.04 -16.84
CA ALA A 426 17.06 -9.07 -15.64
C ALA A 426 17.75 -10.43 -15.45
N SER A 427 17.02 -11.54 -15.63
CA SER A 427 17.62 -12.88 -15.58
C SER A 427 18.62 -13.13 -16.70
N SER A 428 18.39 -12.61 -17.91
CA SER A 428 19.37 -12.68 -19.00
C SER A 428 20.60 -11.80 -18.76
N ALA A 429 20.46 -10.65 -18.09
CA ALA A 429 21.58 -9.81 -17.68
C ALA A 429 22.40 -10.44 -16.55
N MET A 430 21.74 -11.18 -15.66
CA MET A 430 22.40 -11.95 -14.59
C MET A 430 23.10 -13.20 -15.14
N THR A 431 22.55 -13.86 -16.18
CA THR A 431 23.24 -14.97 -16.83
C THR A 431 24.35 -14.52 -17.79
N SER A 432 24.28 -13.31 -18.35
CA SER A 432 25.38 -12.73 -19.14
C SER A 432 26.47 -12.05 -18.29
N SER A 433 26.22 -11.84 -17.01
CA SER A 433 27.22 -11.34 -16.04
C SER A 433 27.78 -12.47 -15.16
N GLY A 434 27.44 -13.71 -15.48
CA GLY A 434 27.71 -14.90 -14.67
C GLY A 434 28.86 -15.78 -15.20
N ASP A 435 29.98 -15.18 -15.61
CA ASP A 435 31.28 -15.88 -15.67
C ASP A 435 32.10 -15.44 -14.46
N GLY A 436 31.77 -15.98 -13.28
CA GLY A 436 32.50 -15.65 -12.06
C GLY A 436 31.82 -16.07 -10.76
N SER A 437 32.19 -17.26 -10.29
CA SER A 437 32.14 -17.71 -8.88
C SER A 437 30.79 -18.12 -8.28
N SER A 438 30.78 -19.38 -7.85
CA SER A 438 29.84 -20.01 -6.93
C SER A 438 29.75 -19.29 -5.59
N GLY A 439 28.54 -19.03 -5.11
CA GLY A 439 28.30 -18.54 -3.75
C GLY A 439 26.81 -18.49 -3.41
N SER A 440 26.40 -19.34 -2.49
CA SER A 440 25.06 -19.51 -1.89
C SER A 440 24.43 -18.23 -1.32
N GLY A 441 23.09 -18.13 -1.34
CA GLY A 441 22.39 -17.19 -0.44
C GLY A 441 20.91 -16.92 -0.74
N SER A 442 20.05 -17.75 -0.14
CA SER A 442 18.73 -17.46 0.44
C SER A 442 17.80 -16.38 -0.16
N GLY A 443 16.62 -16.83 -0.59
CA GLY A 443 15.46 -15.99 -0.85
C GLY A 443 14.80 -15.48 0.44
N GLY A 444 14.32 -14.23 0.38
CA GLY A 444 13.48 -13.60 1.39
C GLY A 444 12.24 -13.00 0.73
N GLY A 445 11.07 -13.56 1.06
CA GLY A 445 9.77 -13.06 0.63
C GLY A 445 9.34 -11.84 1.47
N TRP A 446 8.75 -10.86 0.80
CA TRP A 446 8.17 -9.68 1.45
C TRP A 446 6.67 -9.94 1.67
N GLY A 447 6.34 -10.36 2.88
CA GLY A 447 4.98 -10.39 3.42
C GLY A 447 4.94 -9.56 4.69
N GLY A 448 4.14 -8.50 4.71
CA GLY A 448 3.98 -7.64 5.86
C GLY A 448 2.70 -6.81 5.73
N GLY A 449 1.59 -7.37 6.19
CA GLY A 449 0.39 -6.62 6.48
C GLY A 449 0.47 -6.04 7.90
N SER A 450 -0.14 -4.87 8.11
CA SER A 450 -0.49 -4.40 9.44
C SER A 450 -1.82 -3.66 9.41
N SER A 451 -2.80 -4.29 10.03
CA SER A 451 -4.11 -3.75 10.39
C SER A 451 -4.05 -2.97 11.71
N SER A 452 -4.83 -1.88 11.75
CA SER A 452 -5.62 -1.37 12.89
C SER A 452 -4.96 -1.08 14.26
N GLY A 453 -5.21 0.13 14.78
CA GLY A 453 -5.11 0.39 16.22
C GLY A 453 -5.35 1.85 16.59
N ARG A 454 -6.61 2.27 16.70
CA ARG A 454 -6.98 3.53 17.35
C ARG A 454 -6.80 3.40 18.86
N SER A 455 -6.11 4.33 19.50
CA SER A 455 -6.41 4.71 20.88
C SER A 455 -6.24 6.20 21.08
N ARG A 456 -7.38 6.87 21.27
CA ARG A 456 -7.47 8.21 21.83
C ARG A 456 -7.21 8.11 23.34
N ARG A 457 -6.23 8.85 23.85
CA ARG A 457 -6.25 9.34 25.23
C ARG A 457 -5.85 10.82 25.20
N ARG A 458 -6.84 11.66 25.51
CA ARG A 458 -6.65 13.07 25.84
C ARG A 458 -6.23 13.10 27.30
N SER A 459 -5.10 13.71 27.61
CA SER A 459 -4.81 14.18 28.95
C SER A 459 -4.86 15.71 28.90
N PHE A 460 -5.80 16.27 29.65
CA PHE A 460 -5.84 17.69 30.00
C PHE A 460 -5.11 17.82 31.34
N GLY A 461 -4.13 18.73 31.42
CA GLY A 461 -3.52 19.09 32.68
C GLY A 461 -2.44 20.16 32.50
N GLY A 462 -2.60 21.27 33.22
CA GLY A 462 -1.51 22.16 33.60
C GLY A 462 -1.23 23.30 32.63
N GLY A 463 -1.64 24.52 33.01
CA GLY A 463 -1.06 25.73 32.45
C GLY A 463 0.31 26.01 33.06
N SER A 464 1.26 26.42 32.23
CA SER A 464 2.43 27.21 32.63
C SER A 464 2.93 27.98 31.40
N SER A 465 3.65 29.06 31.63
CA SER A 465 4.28 29.96 30.66
C SER A 465 4.81 29.29 29.39
N ARG A 466 4.63 29.97 28.25
CA ARG A 466 5.14 29.57 26.92
C ARG A 466 6.64 29.28 27.03
N ARG A 467 7.01 28.01 26.89
CA ARG A 467 8.38 27.48 26.91
C ARG A 467 8.49 26.52 25.74
N SER A 468 9.62 26.51 25.03
CA SER A 468 9.71 25.75 23.79
C SER A 468 9.70 24.25 24.02
N SER A 469 8.96 23.54 23.17
CA SER A 469 8.94 22.08 23.22
C SER A 469 10.24 21.54 22.63
N ARG A 470 10.88 20.63 23.38
CA ARG A 470 12.04 19.88 22.93
C ARG A 470 11.78 19.17 21.59
N ARG A 471 12.76 19.19 20.69
CA ARG A 471 12.64 18.61 19.34
C ARG A 471 13.56 17.43 19.05
N SER A 472 14.81 17.47 19.53
CA SER A 472 15.82 16.42 19.35
C SER A 472 16.85 16.51 20.47
N GLY A 473 17.50 15.41 20.86
CA GLY A 473 18.54 15.42 21.88
C GLY A 473 18.78 14.06 22.50
N GLY A 474 19.92 13.90 23.14
CA GLY A 474 20.34 12.65 23.76
C GLY A 474 21.60 12.83 24.59
N GLY A 475 22.24 11.73 24.93
CA GLY A 475 23.49 11.77 25.68
C GLY A 475 24.21 10.45 25.70
N ARG A 476 25.53 10.49 25.58
CA ARG A 476 26.37 9.30 25.50
C ARG A 476 27.67 9.48 26.27
N ARG A 477 27.96 8.51 27.14
CA ARG A 477 29.24 8.37 27.84
C ARG A 477 30.21 7.56 26.98
N PHE A 478 31.51 7.84 27.07
CA PHE A 478 32.56 7.20 26.27
C PHE A 478 33.89 7.09 27.01
#